data_AF-A0A7V4YVJ1-F1
#
_entry.id   AF-A0A7V4YVJ1-F1
#
_cell.length_a   1.000
_cell.length_b   1.000
_cell.length_c   1.000
_cell.angle_alpha   90.00
_cell.angle_beta   90.00
_cell.angle_gamma   90.00
#
_symmetry.space_group_name_H-M   'P 1'
#
loop_
_entity.id
_entity.type
_entity.pdbx_description
1 polymer ?
#
loop_
_entity_poly.entity_id
_entity_poly.type
_entity_poly.pdbx_seq_one_letter_code
_entity_poly.pdbx_strand_id
1 'polypeptide(L)' 'MIQNYLKVALRNLRKHRTFSFLNIFGLAISMSVCLLLIMLIKDAYNFDRFHPEGERVYRILTEAQRKEGRAESYASSPF' A
#
# COMPACT_ATOMS: atom_id res chain seq x y z
N MET A 1 -8.84 36.37 -17.58
CA MET A 1 -10.08 35.73 -17.07
C MET A 1 -9.80 34.81 -15.88
N ILE A 2 -9.03 33.71 -16.02
CA ILE A 2 -8.70 32.74 -14.94
C ILE A 2 -8.14 33.40 -13.66
N GLN A 3 -7.28 34.42 -13.81
CA GLN A 3 -6.72 35.17 -12.69
C GLN A 3 -7.80 35.83 -11.80
N ASN A 4 -8.91 36.27 -12.39
CA ASN A 4 -10.00 36.88 -11.63
C ASN A 4 -10.78 35.81 -10.84
N TYR A 5 -11.06 34.66 -11.46
CA TYR A 5 -11.70 33.53 -10.78
C TYR A 5 -10.84 33.00 -9.61
N LEU A 6 -9.53 32.86 -9.80
CA LEU A 6 -8.60 32.49 -8.72
C LEU A 6 -8.62 33.51 -7.59
N LYS A 7 -8.61 34.81 -7.90
CA LYS A 7 -8.65 35.89 -6.90
C LYS A 7 -9.96 35.88 -6.10
N VAL A 8 -11.09 35.62 -6.76
CA VAL A 8 -12.41 35.50 -6.12
C VAL A 8 -12.47 34.25 -5.23
N ALA A 9 -11.99 33.11 -5.71
CA ALA A 9 -11.94 31.87 -4.95
C ALA A 9 -11.08 32.02 -3.69
N LEU A 10 -9.88 32.58 -3.81
CA LEU A 10 -8.98 32.80 -2.66
C LEU A 10 -9.59 33.73 -1.61
N ARG A 11 -10.32 34.77 -2.05
CA ARG A 11 -11.04 35.67 -1.14
C ARG A 11 -12.18 34.95 -0.42
N ASN A 12 -12.88 34.05 -1.10
CA ASN A 12 -13.96 33.27 -0.52
C ASN A 12 -13.43 32.26 0.51
N LEU A 13 -12.33 31.55 0.20
CA LEU A 13 -11.65 30.67 1.14
C LEU A 13 -11.17 31.42 2.40
N ARG A 14 -10.65 32.64 2.24
CA ARG A 14 -10.23 33.49 3.38
C ARG A 14 -11.40 34.06 4.19
N LYS A 15 -12.62 34.10 3.64
CA LYS A 15 -13.82 34.55 4.36
C LYS A 15 -14.38 33.44 5.25
N HIS A 16 -14.33 32.18 4.78
CA HIS A 16 -14.83 31.00 5.47
C HIS A 16 -13.70 30.10 5.98
N ARG A 17 -12.71 30.69 6.68
CA ARG A 17 -11.43 30.03 7.00
C ARG A 17 -11.56 28.69 7.73
N THR A 18 -12.42 28.61 8.74
CA THR A 18 -12.59 27.40 9.56
C THR A 18 -13.19 26.25 8.75
N PHE A 19 -14.29 26.52 8.04
CA PHE A 19 -14.97 25.53 7.21
C PHE A 19 -14.09 25.08 6.03
N SER A 20 -13.46 26.04 5.32
CA SER A 20 -12.54 25.71 4.23
C SER A 20 -11.31 24.94 4.72
N PHE A 21 -10.78 25.28 5.91
CA PHE A 21 -9.65 24.55 6.50
C PHE A 21 -10.01 23.10 6.81
N LEU A 22 -11.11 22.85 7.53
CA LEU A 22 -11.54 21.49 7.85
C LEU A 22 -11.75 20.64 6.60
N ASN A 23 -12.37 21.21 5.56
CA ASN A 23 -12.66 20.48 4.33
C ASN A 23 -11.38 20.15 3.55
N ILE A 24 -10.48 21.12 3.38
CA ILE A 24 -9.20 20.92 2.68
C ILE A 24 -8.31 19.96 3.47
N PHE A 25 -8.24 20.10 4.78
CA PHE A 25 -7.39 19.29 5.65
C PHE A 25 -7.89 17.84 5.71
N GLY A 26 -9.20 17.64 5.87
CA GLY A 26 -9.81 16.32 5.84
C GLY A 26 -9.57 15.60 4.51
N LEU A 27 -9.73 16.32 3.39
CA LEU A 27 -9.43 15.79 2.06
C LEU A 27 -7.94 15.46 1.87
N ALA A 28 -7.04 16.32 2.37
CA ALA A 28 -5.60 16.10 2.26
C ALA A 28 -5.16 14.86 3.07
N ILE A 29 -5.69 14.68 4.28
CA ILE A 29 -5.40 13.50 5.10
C ILE A 29 -5.91 12.23 4.43
N SER A 30 -7.17 12.20 3.99
CA SER A 30 -7.75 11.00 3.39
C SER A 30 -7.02 10.60 2.11
N MET A 31 -6.62 11.59 1.29
CA MET A 31 -5.82 11.35 0.09
C MET A 31 -4.43 10.79 0.44
N SER A 32 -3.78 11.32 1.47
CA SER A 32 -2.47 10.84 1.93
C SER A 32 -2.55 9.39 2.43
N VAL A 33 -3.55 9.07 3.25
CA VAL A 33 -3.79 7.71 3.75
C VAL A 33 -4.11 6.75 2.60
N CYS A 34 -4.95 7.18 1.64
CA CYS A 34 -5.27 6.38 0.46
C CYS A 34 -4.01 6.03 -0.36
N LEU A 35 -3.12 7.01 -0.59
CA LEU A 35 -1.87 6.78 -1.30
C LEU A 35 -0.93 5.84 -0.55
N LEU A 36 -0.83 5.95 0.78
CA LEU A 36 -0.04 5.03 1.61
C LEU A 36 -0.59 3.61 1.53
N LEU A 37 -1.92 3.43 1.57
CA LEU A 37 -2.55 2.12 1.42
C LEU A 37 -2.30 1.52 0.04
N ILE A 38 -2.43 2.30 -1.03
CA ILE A 38 -2.11 1.85 -2.39
C ILE A 38 -0.64 1.40 -2.49
N MET A 39 0.27 2.18 -1.89
CA MET A 39 1.69 1.84 -1.88
C MET A 39 1.94 0.53 -1.12
N LEU A 40 1.31 0.33 0.04
CA LEU A 40 1.43 -0.89 0.83
C LEU A 40 0.88 -2.12 0.10
N ILE A 41 -0.30 -1.99 -0.53
CA ILE A 41 -0.89 -3.07 -1.33
C ILE A 41 0.01 -3.40 -2.53
N LYS A 42 0.54 -2.38 -3.19
CA LYS A 42 1.47 -2.56 -4.30
C LYS A 42 2.72 -3.32 -3.84
N ASP A 43 3.25 -2.98 -2.68
CA ASP A 43 4.42 -3.66 -2.12
C ASP A 43 4.10 -5.13 -1.80
N ALA A 44 3.00 -5.38 -1.09
CA ALA A 44 2.53 -6.73 -0.77
C ALA A 44 2.29 -7.60 -2.01
N TYR A 45 1.74 -7.03 -3.10
CA TYR A 45 1.49 -7.76 -4.34
C TYR A 45 2.77 -8.05 -5.14
N ASN A 46 3.81 -7.23 -4.98
CA ASN A 46 5.10 -7.41 -5.64
C ASN A 46 6.09 -8.25 -4.81
N PHE A 47 5.80 -8.49 -3.53
CA PHE A 47 6.68 -9.22 -2.61
C PHE A 47 7.17 -10.57 -3.17
N ASP A 48 6.26 -11.36 -3.76
CA ASP A 48 6.58 -12.69 -4.31
C ASP A 48 6.84 -12.70 -5.84
N ARG A 49 6.87 -11.53 -6.49
CA ARG A 49 7.01 -11.42 -7.96
C ARG A 49 8.44 -11.18 -8.44
N PHE A 50 9.44 -11.46 -7.61
CA PHE A 50 10.85 -11.26 -7.96
C PHE A 50 11.40 -12.30 -8.93
N HIS A 51 10.79 -13.49 -9.00
CA HIS A 51 11.22 -14.55 -9.93
C HIS A 51 10.59 -14.38 -11.32
N PRO A 52 11.38 -14.44 -12.40
CA PRO A 52 10.84 -14.59 -13.74
C PRO A 52 10.11 -15.94 -13.83
N GLU A 53 8.94 -15.97 -14.49
CA GLU A 53 8.12 -17.18 -14.67
C GLU A 53 7.56 -17.79 -13.37
N GLY A 54 7.12 -16.95 -12.42
CA GLY A 54 6.62 -17.36 -11.10
C GLY A 54 5.53 -18.45 -11.08
N GLU A 55 4.71 -18.58 -12.14
CA GLU A 55 3.72 -19.67 -12.26
C GLU A 55 4.36 -21.06 -12.36
N ARG A 56 5.64 -21.14 -12.72
CA ARG A 56 6.41 -22.38 -12.86
C ARG A 56 7.36 -22.62 -11.68
N VAL A 57 7.33 -21.77 -10.66
CA VAL A 57 8.16 -21.90 -9.46
C VAL A 57 7.41 -22.75 -8.44
N TYR A 58 8.02 -23.87 -8.04
CA TYR A 58 7.48 -24.78 -7.03
C TYR A 58 8.38 -24.79 -5.79
N ARG A 59 7.78 -24.84 -4.60
CA ARG A 59 8.48 -24.96 -3.32
C ARG A 59 8.59 -26.43 -2.92
N ILE A 60 9.81 -26.93 -2.76
CA ILE A 60 10.05 -28.30 -2.29
C ILE A 60 9.89 -28.33 -0.77
N LEU A 61 8.93 -29.11 -0.29
CA LEU A 61 8.69 -29.37 1.13
C LEU A 61 9.32 -30.71 1.50
N THR A 62 10.12 -30.74 2.57
CA THR A 62 10.77 -31.96 3.06
C THR A 62 10.26 -32.27 4.46
N GLU A 63 9.69 -33.46 4.65
CA GLU A 63 9.29 -33.93 5.98
C GLU A 63 10.31 -34.94 6.50
N ALA A 64 11.00 -34.60 7.59
CA ALA A 64 11.90 -35.52 8.26
C ALA A 64 11.13 -36.24 9.38
N GLN A 65 10.92 -37.55 9.21
CA GLN A 65 10.30 -38.40 10.23
C GLN A 65 11.36 -38.80 11.27
N ARG A 66 11.29 -38.22 12.48
CA ARG A 66 12.14 -38.64 13.59
C ARG A 66 11.53 -39.87 14.29
N LYS A 67 12.38 -40.81 14.73
CA LYS A 67 11.97 -42.08 15.38
C LYS A 67 11.03 -41.92 16.60
N GLU A 68 10.91 -40.72 17.18
CA GLU A 68 10.00 -40.39 18.30
C GLU A 68 8.59 -39.94 17.85
N GLY A 69 8.24 -40.07 16.57
CA GLY A 69 6.89 -39.78 16.07
C GLY A 69 6.58 -38.30 15.85
N ARG A 70 7.60 -37.42 15.94
CA ARG A 70 7.49 -36.02 15.53
C ARG A 70 8.02 -35.86 14.11
N ALA A 71 7.15 -35.44 13.20
CA ALA A 71 7.51 -35.02 11.86
C ALA A 71 7.96 -33.55 11.92
N GLU A 72 9.19 -33.28 11.47
CA GLU A 72 9.72 -31.92 11.34
C GLU A 72 9.63 -31.53 9.86
N SER A 73 8.83 -30.49 9.55
CA SER A 73 8.69 -29.98 8.19
C SER A 73 9.76 -28.93 7.92
N TYR A 74 10.61 -29.19 6.92
CA TYR A 74 11.58 -28.25 6.39
C TYR A 74 11.15 -27.75 5.01
N ALA A 75 11.50 -26.51 4.70
CA ALA A 75 11.43 -26.01 3.34
C ALA A 75 12.64 -25.14 3.07
N SER A 76 13.30 -25.37 1.95
CA SER A 76 14.28 -24.44 1.40
C SER A 76 13.50 -23.34 0.66
N SER A 77 13.68 -22.08 1.07
CA SER A 77 13.31 -20.95 0.20
C SER A 77 14.26 -20.95 -1.00
N PRO A 78 13.76 -20.90 -2.25
CA PRO A 78 14.62 -20.56 -3.38
C PRO A 78 15.20 -19.16 -3.11
N PHE A 79 16.51 -19.00 -3.27
CA PHE A 79 17.16 -17.69 -3.29
C PHE A 79 16.88 -16.98 -4.62
#